data_AF-A0A4S0FXP3-F1
#
_entry.id   AF-A0A4S0FXP3-F1
#
_cell.length_a   1.000
_cell.length_b   1.000
_cell.length_c   1.000
_cell.angle_alpha   90.00
_cell.angle_beta   90.00
_cell.angle_gamma   90.00
#
_symmetry.space_group_name_H-M   'P 1'
#
loop_
_entity.id
_entity.type
_entity.pdbx_description
1 polymer ?
#
loop_
_entity_poly.entity_id
_entity_poly.type
_entity_poly.pdbx_seq_one_letter_code
_entity_poly.pdbx_strand_id
1 'polypeptide(L)'
;AVVVTGTHFSRPNSDAAQRKAISIMKAKGGKVVFDIDYRPNLWGLAGHAEGFERYVKSDRVSAQLKTVLPDCDLIGGTEEEIMIASGADDCLSALKT
;
A
#
# COMPACT_ATOMS: atom_id res chain seq x y z
N ALA A 1 -17.77 4.23 -3.75
CA ALA A 1 -16.38 3.74 -3.71
C ALA A 1 -15.71 4.24 -2.44
N VAL A 2 -14.62 3.60 -1.99
CA VAL A 2 -13.73 4.08 -0.93
C VAL A 2 -12.30 4.12 -1.46
N VAL A 3 -11.50 5.07 -1.00
CA VAL A 3 -10.06 5.12 -1.24
C VAL A 3 -9.35 4.74 0.06
N VAL A 4 -8.42 3.80 -0.01
CA VAL A 4 -7.49 3.45 1.07
C VAL A 4 -6.06 3.81 0.66
N THR A 5 -5.19 4.09 1.62
CA THR A 5 -3.82 4.60 1.40
C THR A 5 -2.76 3.69 2.01
N GLY A 6 -1.67 3.41 1.28
CA GLY A 6 -0.70 2.37 1.67
C GLY A 6 -0.01 2.66 2.99
N THR A 7 0.40 3.90 3.22
CA THR A 7 1.05 4.31 4.47
C THR A 7 0.20 4.06 5.72
N HIS A 8 -1.12 4.06 5.63
CA HIS A 8 -2.00 3.78 6.77
C HIS A 8 -2.02 2.29 7.17
N PHE A 9 -1.46 1.37 6.38
CA PHE A 9 -1.22 -0.03 6.79
C PHE A 9 0.04 -0.21 7.67
N SER A 10 0.81 0.85 7.91
CA SER A 10 2.05 0.80 8.72
C SER A 10 1.84 0.57 10.21
N ARG A 11 0.62 0.81 10.73
CA ARG A 11 0.29 0.66 12.16
C ARG A 11 -0.96 -0.19 12.35
N PRO A 12 -1.03 -1.02 13.41
CA PRO A 12 -2.15 -1.96 13.60
C PRO A 12 -3.53 -1.30 13.62
N ASN A 13 -3.68 -0.15 14.29
CA ASN A 13 -4.98 0.51 14.44
C ASN A 13 -5.47 1.14 13.13
N SER A 14 -4.58 1.77 12.37
CA SER A 14 -4.94 2.38 11.09
C SER A 14 -5.14 1.31 10.01
N ASP A 15 -4.38 0.21 10.04
CA ASP A 15 -4.62 -0.97 9.20
C ASP A 15 -6.04 -1.52 9.45
N ALA A 16 -6.37 -1.81 10.71
CA ALA A 16 -7.69 -2.33 11.07
C ALA A 16 -8.83 -1.40 10.63
N ALA A 17 -8.65 -0.07 10.72
CA ALA A 17 -9.61 0.90 10.25
C ALA A 17 -9.79 0.84 8.72
N GLN A 18 -8.71 0.73 7.95
CA GLN A 18 -8.79 0.60 6.49
C GLN A 18 -9.45 -0.72 6.07
N ARG A 19 -9.10 -1.84 6.69
CA ARG A 19 -9.73 -3.14 6.41
C ARG A 19 -11.23 -3.13 6.72
N LYS A 20 -11.63 -2.44 7.81
CA LYS A 20 -13.05 -2.24 8.13
C LYS A 20 -13.74 -1.43 7.03
N ALA A 21 -13.12 -0.37 6.52
CA ALA A 21 -13.68 0.44 5.43
C ALA A 21 -13.82 -0.37 4.12
N ILE A 22 -12.81 -1.16 3.76
CA ILE A 22 -12.84 -2.10 2.62
C ILE A 22 -14.00 -3.08 2.78
N SER A 23 -14.09 -3.76 3.92
CA SER A 23 -15.14 -4.75 4.20
C SER A 23 -16.55 -4.16 4.06
N ILE A 24 -16.79 -2.96 4.64
CA ILE A 24 -18.08 -2.27 4.54
C ILE A 24 -18.39 -1.90 3.08
N MET A 25 -17.40 -1.42 2.32
CA MET A 25 -17.59 -1.03 0.92
C MET A 25 -17.93 -2.23 0.05
N LYS A 26 -17.19 -3.34 0.20
CA LYS A 26 -17.44 -4.59 -0.52
C LYS A 26 -18.81 -5.18 -0.19
N ALA A 27 -19.21 -5.16 1.08
CA ALA A 27 -20.54 -5.63 1.51
C ALA A 27 -21.70 -4.83 0.87
N LYS A 28 -21.46 -3.59 0.45
CA LYS A 28 -22.43 -2.74 -0.26
C LYS A 28 -22.32 -2.83 -1.78
N GLY A 29 -21.50 -3.74 -2.32
CA GLY A 29 -21.25 -3.86 -3.76
C GLY A 29 -20.49 -2.68 -4.36
N GLY A 30 -19.82 -1.88 -3.54
CA GLY A 30 -19.05 -0.72 -3.98
C GLY A 30 -17.61 -1.07 -4.37
N LYS A 31 -16.93 -0.08 -4.95
CA LYS A 31 -15.55 -0.18 -5.44
C LYS A 31 -14.51 0.25 -4.42
N VAL A 32 -13.36 -0.41 -4.41
CA VAL A 32 -12.20 -0.10 -3.56
C VAL A 32 -11.06 0.41 -4.45
N VAL A 33 -10.56 1.60 -4.15
CA VAL A 33 -9.38 2.20 -4.80
C VAL A 33 -8.23 2.20 -3.80
N PHE A 34 -7.04 1.82 -4.25
CA PHE A 34 -5.84 1.83 -3.44
C PHE A 34 -4.82 2.83 -3.98
N ASP A 35 -4.61 3.90 -3.22
CA ASP A 35 -3.53 4.86 -3.43
C ASP A 35 -2.31 4.39 -2.62
N ILE A 36 -1.24 3.96 -3.27
CA ILE A 36 -0.15 3.29 -2.56
C ILE A 36 0.55 4.26 -1.58
N ASP A 37 0.65 5.56 -1.91
CA ASP A 37 1.26 6.65 -1.11
C ASP A 37 2.30 6.13 -0.11
N TYR A 38 3.43 5.63 -0.62
CA TYR A 38 4.42 4.94 0.20
C TYR A 38 5.36 5.92 0.89
N ARG A 39 5.36 5.93 2.22
CA ARG A 39 6.20 6.80 3.06
C ARG A 39 7.15 5.99 3.96
N PRO A 40 8.39 5.70 3.53
CA PRO A 40 9.33 4.85 4.28
C PRO A 40 9.50 5.22 5.76
N ASN A 41 9.52 6.52 6.08
CA ASN A 41 9.63 7.04 7.44
C ASN A 41 8.47 6.60 8.35
N LEU A 42 7.24 6.58 7.83
CA LEU A 42 6.05 6.16 8.57
C LEU A 42 5.99 4.63 8.74
N TRP A 43 6.71 3.90 7.90
CA TRP A 43 7.01 2.49 8.07
C TRP A 43 8.21 2.20 8.98
N GLY A 44 8.91 3.23 9.48
CA GLY A 44 10.09 3.07 10.35
C GLY A 44 11.35 2.62 9.61
N LEU A 45 11.45 2.90 8.31
CA LEU A 45 12.56 2.48 7.45
C LEU A 45 13.60 3.57 7.17
N ALA A 46 13.32 4.82 7.53
CA ALA A 46 14.24 5.94 7.35
C ALA A 46 14.48 6.66 8.69
N GLY A 47 15.71 7.13 8.90
CA GLY A 47 16.08 7.92 10.07
C GLY A 47 15.42 9.31 10.07
N HIS A 48 15.34 9.97 11.24
CA HIS A 48 14.69 11.27 11.41
C HIS A 48 15.24 12.39 10.48
N ALA A 49 16.45 12.22 9.94
CA ALA A 49 17.13 13.17 9.05
C ALA A 49 17.01 12.85 7.54
N GLU A 50 16.49 11.68 7.17
CA GLU A 50 16.39 11.20 5.78
C GLU A 50 14.97 11.34 5.22
N GLY A 51 14.30 12.45 5.52
CA GLY A 51 12.93 12.72 5.03
C GLY A 51 12.79 12.85 3.51
N PHE A 52 13.88 12.73 2.76
CA PHE A 52 13.94 12.85 1.30
C PHE A 52 14.07 11.51 0.57
N GLU A 53 14.38 10.41 1.27
CA GLU A 53 14.41 9.08 0.64
C GLU A 53 12.97 8.67 0.31
N ARG A 54 12.63 8.78 -0.98
CA ARG A 54 11.28 8.51 -1.51
C ARG A 54 11.01 7.02 -1.67
N TYR A 55 12.05 6.18 -1.60
CA TYR A 55 11.94 4.74 -1.74
C TYR A 55 12.99 4.01 -0.90
N VAL A 56 12.52 3.07 -0.09
CA VAL A 56 13.37 2.09 0.61
C VAL A 56 12.75 0.72 0.38
N LYS A 57 13.52 -0.22 -0.19
CA LYS A 57 13.04 -1.60 -0.38
C LYS A 57 12.80 -2.26 0.98
N SER A 58 11.69 -2.97 1.12
CA SER A 58 11.34 -3.64 2.39
C SER A 58 10.37 -4.79 2.19
N ASP A 59 10.85 -6.02 2.41
CA ASP A 59 10.03 -7.24 2.32
C ASP A 59 8.85 -7.20 3.30
N ARG A 60 9.02 -6.57 4.47
CA ARG A 60 7.95 -6.39 5.45
C ARG A 60 6.82 -5.49 4.92
N VAL A 61 7.18 -4.38 4.26
CA VAL A 61 6.18 -3.48 3.66
C VAL A 61 5.46 -4.22 2.53
N SER A 62 6.22 -4.85 1.63
CA SER A 62 5.65 -5.61 0.52
C SER A 62 4.73 -6.73 0.99
N ALA A 63 5.13 -7.50 2.01
CA ALA A 63 4.27 -8.54 2.58
C ALA A 63 2.95 -7.97 3.10
N GLN A 64 2.98 -6.82 3.77
CA GLN A 64 1.76 -6.17 4.28
C GLN A 64 0.86 -5.67 3.15
N LEU A 65 1.43 -4.90 2.21
CA LEU A 65 0.66 -4.28 1.13
C LEU A 65 0.08 -5.31 0.15
N LYS A 66 0.79 -6.41 -0.12
CA LYS A 66 0.28 -7.54 -0.92
C LYS A 66 -1.04 -8.09 -0.43
N THR A 67 -1.28 -8.09 0.89
CA THR A 67 -2.54 -8.59 1.45
C THR A 67 -3.76 -7.74 1.11
N VAL A 68 -3.56 -6.52 0.59
CA VAL A 68 -4.61 -5.56 0.27
C VAL A 68 -4.96 -5.61 -1.21
N LEU A 69 -4.00 -5.94 -2.09
CA LEU A 69 -4.18 -5.91 -3.54
C LEU A 69 -5.40 -6.70 -4.04
N PRO A 70 -5.69 -7.93 -3.55
CA PRO A 70 -6.84 -8.71 -4.02
C PRO A 70 -8.21 -8.11 -3.69
N ASP A 71 -8.25 -7.14 -2.77
CA ASP A 71 -9.48 -6.44 -2.38
C ASP A 71 -9.77 -5.19 -3.22
N CYS A 72 -8.87 -4.82 -4.14
CA CYS A 72 -8.89 -3.54 -4.83
C CYS A 72 -9.36 -3.67 -6.29
N ASP A 73 -10.21 -2.73 -6.73
CA ASP A 73 -10.67 -2.63 -8.12
C ASP A 73 -9.77 -1.72 -8.97
N LEU A 74 -9.08 -0.78 -8.33
CA LEU A 74 -8.13 0.14 -8.96
C LEU A 74 -6.96 0.36 -8.00
N ILE A 75 -5.74 0.25 -8.51
CA ILE A 75 -4.51 0.49 -7.78
C ILE A 75 -3.77 1.63 -8.49
N GLY A 76 -3.33 2.64 -7.74
CA GLY A 76 -2.62 3.81 -8.26
C GLY A 76 -1.38 4.12 -7.44
N GLY A 77 -0.32 4.54 -8.11
CA GLY A 77 0.96 4.95 -7.53
C GLY A 77 2.01 5.19 -8.61
N THR A 78 3.20 5.63 -8.20
CA THR A 78 4.39 5.67 -9.07
C THR A 78 4.91 4.26 -9.39
N GLU A 79 5.89 4.15 -10.28
CA GLU A 79 6.51 2.86 -10.62
C GLU A 79 7.12 2.19 -9.37
N GLU A 80 7.82 2.96 -8.54
CA GLU A 80 8.44 2.48 -7.31
C GLU A 80 7.39 2.05 -6.26
N GLU A 81 6.25 2.73 -6.23
CA GLU A 81 5.13 2.37 -5.36
C GLU A 81 4.48 1.04 -5.80
N ILE A 82 4.28 0.86 -7.10
CA ILE A 82 3.78 -0.40 -7.66
C ILE A 82 4.76 -1.55 -7.37
N MET A 83 6.07 -1.29 -7.46
CA MET A 83 7.11 -2.24 -7.07
C MET A 83 7.07 -2.59 -5.58
N ILE A 84 7.01 -1.62 -4.65
CA ILE A 84 6.97 -1.94 -3.21
C ILE A 84 5.68 -2.66 -2.84
N ALA A 85 4.53 -2.31 -3.44
CA ALA A 85 3.25 -2.95 -3.16
C ALA A 85 3.21 -4.40 -3.65
N SER A 86 3.82 -4.70 -4.80
CA SER A 86 3.94 -6.04 -5.38
C SER A 86 5.16 -6.84 -4.92
N GLY A 87 6.11 -6.21 -4.21
CA GLY A 87 7.39 -6.80 -3.84
C GLY A 87 8.23 -7.31 -5.02
N ALA A 88 7.98 -6.82 -6.23
CA ALA A 88 8.75 -7.14 -7.42
C ALA A 88 9.94 -6.17 -7.58
N ASP A 89 10.99 -6.61 -8.28
CA ASP A 89 12.20 -5.82 -8.50
C ASP A 89 12.12 -4.91 -9.73
N ASP A 90 11.11 -5.09 -10.58
CA ASP A 90 10.88 -4.27 -11.77
C ASP A 90 9.38 -4.00 -11.99
N CYS A 91 9.08 -2.88 -12.63
CA CYS A 91 7.71 -2.39 -12.84
C CYS A 91 6.86 -3.35 -13.69
N LEU A 92 7.43 -4.00 -14.71
CA LEU A 92 6.65 -4.91 -15.57
C LEU A 92 6.22 -6.16 -14.83
N SER A 93 7.10 -6.74 -14.02
CA SER A 93 6.79 -7.87 -13.14
C SER A 93 5.77 -7.47 -12.07
N ALA A 94 5.91 -6.27 -11.51
CA ALA A 94 4.97 -5.73 -10.53
C ALA A 94 3.54 -5.64 -11.06
N LEU A 95 3.36 -5.17 -12.30
CA LEU A 95 2.06 -5.03 -12.97
C LEU A 95 1.40 -6.37 -13.36
N LYS A 96 2.12 -7.49 -13.27
CA LYS A 96 1.64 -8.84 -13.61
C LYS A 96 1.27 -9.69 -12.38
N THR A 97 1.39 -9.13 -11.18
CA THR A 97 1.05 -9.78 -9.91
C THR A 97 -0.46 -9.77 -9.69
#